data_AF-A0A3C0TLF4-F1
#
_entry.id   AF-A0A3C0TLF4-F1
#
_cell.length_a   1.000
_cell.length_b   1.000
_cell.length_c   1.000
_cell.angle_alpha   90.00
_cell.angle_beta   90.00
_cell.angle_gamma   90.00
#
_symmetry.space_group_name_H-M   'P 1'
#
loop_
_entity.id
_entity.type
_entity.pdbx_description
1 polymer ?
#
loop_
_entity_poly.entity_id
_entity_poly.type
_entity_poly.pdbx_seq_one_letter_code
_entity_poly.pdbx_strand_id
1 'polypeptide(L)'
;MGRMQLYIVLAFSAVLLAPFTAFSQEETAGAVGIVSVPLANVRTLSGPRSRLATQVLLGDEVRILGKQDYRYQIAIPSQGNREGWIHQEAVRISENAAADDLNQGQPRIVVTSPKARALILDSTGDHKVSLYAGTRLPMLEKNEKGFTVQFPDNSFAIVKPADVSIIKPFTEFFPDKIAKSARRFQGVRHLAGGLTAQGMDTWGLISIAYRMHGIPIERDRSALMARAQVIKRKKRLRPGDIVLFQKKTMGLYVGRGRFVRAAGKRSVRVYSLYRGWFSTNFTQGLRIFDPDKWDKKIPGNMTEAEILYTQNQIASRPLGERIAYWAHRFIGTTYDPDPLGLYVRTNRIEADEKVDCMYHTFRSVELAQSAFPAEAIEKGLSLRFITQGKLEDGLVANYEERYQYGEDMTFSGKWGANITRDLGKTRKIEGSRGRDKVRILPKEELLAEKLQKKLKDGDIIYWVKDPAKRIVGEIVGHLSVVHINANTPHVIHAAGRKKKNWQGTVNGGVVKEIPFTDYVQ
;
A
#
# COMPACT_ATOMS: atom_id res chain seq x y z
N MET A 1 58.20 -29.52 -66.67
CA MET A 1 57.73 -30.85 -66.23
C MET A 1 58.09 -31.03 -64.77
N GLY A 2 57.15 -31.50 -63.95
CA GLY A 2 57.36 -31.79 -62.52
C GLY A 2 56.63 -30.84 -61.55
N ARG A 3 55.29 -30.89 -61.50
CA ARG A 3 54.50 -30.33 -60.39
C ARG A 3 54.66 -31.26 -59.19
N MET A 4 55.25 -30.77 -58.09
CA MET A 4 55.27 -31.48 -56.81
C MET A 4 54.29 -30.78 -55.87
N GLN A 5 53.19 -31.46 -55.54
CA GLN A 5 52.20 -31.04 -54.56
C GLN A 5 52.82 -31.10 -53.16
N LEU A 6 52.82 -29.97 -52.45
CA LEU A 6 53.10 -29.93 -51.02
C LEU A 6 51.76 -29.93 -50.27
N TYR A 7 51.49 -31.01 -49.55
CA TYR A 7 50.33 -31.14 -48.67
C TYR A 7 50.53 -30.25 -47.44
N ILE A 8 49.70 -29.23 -47.28
CA ILE A 8 49.56 -28.50 -46.00
C ILE A 8 48.57 -29.29 -45.16
N VAL A 9 49.08 -29.93 -44.11
CA VAL A 9 48.26 -30.55 -43.05
C VAL A 9 47.69 -29.40 -42.19
N LEU A 10 46.41 -29.12 -42.35
CA LEU A 10 45.64 -28.25 -41.45
C LEU A 10 45.40 -29.03 -40.13
N ALA A 11 46.25 -28.77 -39.13
CA ALA A 11 45.94 -29.14 -37.76
C ALA A 11 44.84 -28.21 -37.24
N PHE A 12 43.59 -28.67 -37.27
CA PHE A 12 42.50 -28.04 -36.53
C PHE A 12 42.75 -28.28 -35.03
N SER A 13 43.40 -27.33 -34.36
CA SER A 13 43.29 -27.22 -32.91
C SER A 13 41.85 -26.84 -32.58
N ALA A 14 41.04 -27.82 -32.21
CA ALA A 14 39.76 -27.59 -31.59
C ALA A 14 40.01 -26.88 -30.25
N VAL A 15 39.96 -25.55 -30.27
CA VAL A 15 39.74 -24.78 -29.05
C VAL A 15 38.32 -25.13 -28.64
N LEU A 16 38.19 -26.03 -27.67
CA LEU A 16 36.99 -26.17 -26.86
C LEU A 16 36.75 -24.79 -26.22
N LEU A 17 35.96 -23.96 -26.90
CA LEU A 17 35.22 -22.89 -26.26
C LEU A 17 34.29 -23.60 -25.29
N ALA A 18 34.74 -23.74 -24.05
CA ALA A 18 33.83 -23.96 -22.93
C ALA A 18 32.70 -22.93 -23.11
N PRO A 19 31.43 -23.35 -23.09
CA PRO A 19 30.35 -22.38 -23.11
C PRO A 19 30.64 -21.42 -21.96
N PHE A 20 30.72 -20.12 -22.29
CA PHE A 20 30.61 -19.07 -21.29
C PHE A 20 29.42 -19.47 -20.44
N THR A 21 29.68 -19.90 -19.21
CA THR A 21 28.63 -20.13 -18.24
C THR A 21 27.89 -18.81 -18.16
N ALA A 22 26.63 -18.83 -18.58
CA ALA A 22 25.72 -17.71 -18.40
C ALA A 22 25.79 -17.39 -16.91
N PHE A 23 26.43 -16.26 -16.59
CA PHE A 23 26.53 -15.77 -15.23
C PHE A 23 25.09 -15.65 -14.71
N SER A 24 24.78 -16.34 -13.61
CA SER A 24 23.44 -16.48 -13.08
C SER A 24 22.76 -15.11 -12.94
N GLN A 25 21.81 -14.84 -13.83
CA GLN A 25 21.06 -13.58 -13.85
C GLN A 25 19.78 -13.66 -13.00
N GLU A 26 19.52 -14.79 -12.34
CA GLU A 26 18.18 -15.15 -11.85
C GLU A 26 17.95 -15.00 -10.33
N GLU A 27 18.96 -14.89 -9.47
CA GLU A 27 18.73 -15.06 -8.02
C GLU A 27 18.19 -13.82 -7.26
N THR A 28 17.97 -12.69 -7.92
CA THR A 28 17.53 -11.44 -7.22
C THR A 28 16.31 -10.76 -7.83
N ALA A 29 15.78 -11.25 -8.95
CA ALA A 29 14.59 -10.66 -9.56
C ALA A 29 13.36 -10.92 -8.68
N GLY A 30 12.59 -9.88 -8.38
CA GLY A 30 11.46 -9.91 -7.44
C GLY A 30 11.83 -9.61 -5.98
N ALA A 31 13.11 -9.53 -5.63
CA ALA A 31 13.54 -9.21 -4.28
C ALA A 31 13.21 -7.76 -3.88
N VAL A 32 12.95 -7.56 -2.59
CA VAL A 32 12.82 -6.22 -1.99
C VAL A 32 14.20 -5.72 -1.57
N GLY A 33 14.53 -4.50 -1.93
CA GLY A 33 15.75 -3.81 -1.54
C GLY A 33 15.45 -2.52 -0.78
N ILE A 34 16.32 -2.16 0.16
CA ILE A 34 16.25 -0.91 0.92
C ILE A 34 17.46 -0.04 0.56
N VAL A 35 17.20 1.22 0.23
CA VAL A 35 18.26 2.19 -0.07
C VAL A 35 19.07 2.48 1.19
N SER A 36 20.36 2.14 1.18
CA SER A 36 21.27 2.22 2.34
C SER A 36 22.16 3.47 2.36
N VAL A 37 22.03 4.35 1.37
CA VAL A 37 22.78 5.60 1.28
C VAL A 37 21.85 6.81 1.39
N PRO A 38 22.34 7.98 1.87
CA PRO A 38 21.55 9.22 2.00
C PRO A 38 20.72 9.60 0.77
N LEU A 39 21.30 9.40 -0.42
CA LEU A 39 20.75 9.80 -1.70
C LEU A 39 21.41 8.95 -2.79
N ALA A 40 20.61 8.32 -3.63
CA ALA A 40 21.09 7.61 -4.81
C ALA A 40 20.45 8.14 -6.09
N ASN A 41 21.23 8.15 -7.17
CA ASN A 41 20.77 8.53 -8.49
C ASN A 41 20.23 7.30 -9.23
N VAL A 42 19.02 7.42 -9.77
CA VAL A 42 18.40 6.40 -10.62
C VAL A 42 18.41 6.89 -12.05
N ARG A 43 18.99 6.12 -12.96
CA ARG A 43 19.21 6.50 -14.37
C ARG A 43 18.26 5.75 -15.31
N THR A 44 18.05 6.29 -16.50
CA THR A 44 17.13 5.68 -17.48
C THR A 44 17.66 4.39 -18.11
N LEU A 45 18.97 4.18 -18.08
CA LEU A 45 19.68 3.02 -18.66
C LEU A 45 20.85 2.66 -17.75
N SER A 46 21.37 1.42 -17.87
CA SER A 46 22.47 0.89 -17.05
C SER A 46 23.80 1.64 -17.21
N GLY A 47 24.03 2.36 -18.31
CA GLY A 47 25.30 3.08 -18.52
C GLY A 47 25.57 4.27 -17.57
N PRO A 48 26.84 4.59 -17.25
CA PRO A 48 27.20 5.68 -16.32
C PRO A 48 26.86 7.08 -16.83
N ARG A 49 26.86 7.27 -18.16
CA ARG A 49 26.47 8.53 -18.83
C ARG A 49 24.97 8.67 -19.06
N SER A 50 24.17 7.67 -18.66
CA SER A 50 22.72 7.68 -18.86
C SER A 50 22.05 8.81 -18.09
N ARG A 51 20.97 9.36 -18.64
CA ARG A 51 20.24 10.49 -18.06
C ARG A 51 19.71 10.15 -16.67
N LEU A 52 19.75 11.12 -15.75
CA LEU A 52 19.07 11.00 -14.46
C LEU A 52 17.55 10.87 -14.69
N ALA A 53 16.99 9.75 -14.27
CA ALA A 53 15.57 9.47 -14.33
C ALA A 53 14.85 10.03 -13.10
N THR A 54 15.41 9.80 -11.92
CA THR A 54 14.95 10.27 -10.61
C THR A 54 16.06 10.07 -9.56
N GLN A 55 15.76 10.32 -8.29
CA GLN A 55 16.59 9.94 -7.16
C GLN A 55 15.78 9.14 -6.14
N VAL A 56 16.44 8.44 -5.23
CA VAL A 56 15.83 7.76 -4.07
C VAL A 56 16.59 8.13 -2.81
N LEU A 57 15.91 8.11 -1.67
CA LEU A 57 16.43 8.54 -0.37
C LEU A 57 16.74 7.35 0.53
N LEU A 58 17.59 7.56 1.54
CA LEU A 58 17.84 6.57 2.59
C LEU A 58 16.52 6.00 3.15
N GLY A 59 16.43 4.69 3.22
CA GLY A 59 15.25 3.97 3.71
C GLY A 59 14.09 3.86 2.70
N ASP A 60 14.23 4.36 1.47
CA ASP A 60 13.27 4.04 0.41
C ASP A 60 13.35 2.55 0.06
N GLU A 61 12.20 1.91 -0.05
CA GLU A 61 12.05 0.57 -0.60
C GLU A 61 12.07 0.62 -2.14
N VAL A 62 12.71 -0.39 -2.74
CA VAL A 62 12.75 -0.64 -4.17
C VAL A 62 12.52 -2.12 -4.44
N ARG A 63 11.93 -2.46 -5.59
CA ARG A 63 11.84 -3.84 -6.08
C ARG A 63 12.92 -4.08 -7.11
N ILE A 64 13.69 -5.15 -6.96
CA ILE A 64 14.72 -5.52 -7.94
C ILE A 64 14.03 -6.23 -9.11
N LEU A 65 14.18 -5.66 -10.31
CA LEU A 65 13.63 -6.23 -11.55
C LEU A 65 14.66 -7.05 -12.31
N GLY A 66 15.93 -6.76 -12.09
CA GLY A 66 17.04 -7.46 -12.72
C GLY A 66 18.37 -6.82 -12.39
N LYS A 67 19.45 -7.43 -12.89
CA LYS A 67 20.82 -6.96 -12.71
C LYS A 67 21.55 -6.94 -14.04
N GLN A 68 22.31 -5.88 -14.24
CA GLN A 68 23.26 -5.76 -15.34
C GLN A 68 24.49 -5.02 -14.83
N ASP A 69 25.66 -5.63 -14.99
CA ASP A 69 26.94 -5.15 -14.45
C ASP A 69 26.82 -4.84 -12.94
N TYR A 70 27.36 -3.70 -12.49
CA TYR A 70 27.32 -3.21 -11.11
C TYR A 70 26.02 -2.45 -10.78
N ARG A 71 24.89 -2.78 -11.44
CA ARG A 71 23.63 -2.06 -11.29
C ARG A 71 22.41 -2.97 -11.25
N TYR A 72 21.46 -2.58 -10.42
CA TYR A 72 20.12 -3.13 -10.43
C TYR A 72 19.21 -2.29 -11.33
N GLN A 73 18.36 -2.96 -12.11
CA GLN A 73 17.11 -2.37 -12.57
C GLN A 73 16.12 -2.49 -11.41
N ILE A 74 15.47 -1.38 -11.07
CA ILE A 74 14.57 -1.30 -9.93
C ILE A 74 13.23 -0.68 -10.33
N ALA A 75 12.15 -1.09 -9.67
CA ALA A 75 10.91 -0.32 -9.58
C ALA A 75 10.86 0.39 -8.22
N ILE A 76 10.33 1.62 -8.20
CA ILE A 76 10.28 2.47 -7.00
C ILE A 76 8.81 2.67 -6.59
N PRO A 77 8.25 1.87 -5.66
CA PRO A 77 6.84 1.95 -5.25
C PRO A 77 6.44 3.36 -4.80
N SER A 78 7.28 4.02 -4.00
CA SER A 78 7.02 5.38 -3.49
C SER A 78 6.95 6.46 -4.57
N GLN A 79 7.31 6.14 -5.82
CA GLN A 79 7.25 7.03 -6.97
C GLN A 79 6.34 6.50 -8.09
N GLY A 80 5.36 5.66 -7.74
CA GLY A 80 4.40 5.08 -8.68
C GLY A 80 5.04 3.99 -9.55
N ASN A 81 5.78 3.08 -8.91
CA ASN A 81 6.51 1.98 -9.56
C ASN A 81 7.43 2.42 -10.71
N ARG A 82 7.94 3.66 -10.63
CA ARG A 82 8.86 4.18 -11.64
C ARG A 82 10.10 3.31 -11.71
N GLU A 83 10.45 2.90 -12.92
CA GLU A 83 11.63 2.09 -13.15
C GLU A 83 12.90 2.90 -13.44
N GLY A 84 14.04 2.29 -13.15
CA GLY A 84 15.33 2.76 -13.64
C GLY A 84 16.49 1.96 -13.05
N TRP A 85 17.70 2.46 -13.28
CA TRP A 85 18.94 1.78 -12.96
C TRP A 85 19.69 2.48 -11.83
N ILE A 86 20.08 1.72 -10.81
CA ILE A 86 20.79 2.20 -9.61
C ILE A 86 22.07 1.38 -9.39
N HIS A 87 23.09 2.00 -8.80
CA HIS A 87 24.27 1.27 -8.34
C HIS A 87 23.88 0.25 -7.27
N GLN A 88 24.34 -0.99 -7.41
CA GLN A 88 23.98 -2.06 -6.48
C GLN A 88 24.40 -1.75 -5.04
N GLU A 89 25.52 -1.03 -4.85
CA GLU A 89 26.05 -0.69 -3.53
C GLU A 89 25.18 0.30 -2.76
N ALA A 90 24.24 0.97 -3.45
CA ALA A 90 23.28 1.87 -2.83
C ALA A 90 22.06 1.15 -2.25
N VAL A 91 21.91 -0.15 -2.51
CA VAL A 91 20.74 -0.95 -2.14
C VAL A 91 21.19 -2.17 -1.36
N ARG A 92 20.67 -2.32 -0.14
CA ARG A 92 20.77 -3.56 0.60
C ARG A 92 19.60 -4.45 0.18
N ILE A 93 19.90 -5.64 -0.34
CA ILE A 93 18.86 -6.65 -0.59
C ILE A 93 18.45 -7.23 0.75
N SER A 94 17.14 -7.27 0.99
CA SER A 94 16.59 -7.88 2.19
C SER A 94 16.58 -9.40 2.02
N GLU A 95 17.26 -10.13 2.91
CA GLU A 95 17.26 -11.61 2.91
C GLU A 95 15.94 -12.18 3.45
N ASN A 96 15.18 -11.39 4.22
CA ASN A 96 13.88 -11.75 4.73
C ASN A 96 12.98 -10.51 4.80
N ALA A 97 12.17 -10.26 3.76
CA ALA A 97 11.35 -9.05 3.63
C ALA A 97 10.37 -8.83 4.80
N ALA A 98 9.95 -9.91 5.48
CA ALA A 98 9.10 -9.85 6.66
C ALA A 98 9.87 -9.48 7.95
N ALA A 99 11.19 -9.70 8.01
CA ALA A 99 12.05 -9.36 9.15
C ALA A 99 12.86 -8.06 8.95
N ASP A 100 13.16 -7.69 7.69
CA ASP A 100 13.85 -6.45 7.30
C ASP A 100 12.89 -5.28 7.00
N ASP A 101 11.57 -5.48 7.09
CA ASP A 101 10.69 -4.34 7.39
C ASP A 101 11.11 -3.83 8.75
N LEU A 102 11.94 -2.78 8.76
CA LEU A 102 12.52 -2.16 9.94
C LEU A 102 11.41 -1.56 10.82
N ASN A 103 10.67 -2.46 11.47
CA ASN A 103 9.63 -2.33 12.47
C ASN A 103 8.19 -2.08 11.97
N GLN A 104 7.49 -3.17 11.65
CA GLN A 104 6.02 -3.22 11.67
C GLN A 104 5.49 -2.62 12.99
N GLY A 105 4.72 -1.53 12.88
CA GLY A 105 4.05 -0.88 14.02
C GLY A 105 4.84 0.21 14.76
N GLN A 106 6.11 0.46 14.44
CA GLN A 106 6.82 1.60 15.06
C GLN A 106 6.50 2.93 14.37
N PRO A 107 6.37 4.03 15.13
CA PRO A 107 6.28 5.37 14.55
C PRO A 107 7.51 5.66 13.68
N ARG A 108 7.30 6.35 12.57
CA ARG A 108 8.41 6.81 11.71
C ARG A 108 8.54 8.32 11.81
N ILE A 109 9.77 8.82 11.69
CA ILE A 109 9.99 10.25 11.44
C ILE A 109 10.07 10.51 9.94
N VAL A 110 9.83 11.76 9.55
CA VAL A 110 10.16 12.30 8.24
C VAL A 110 11.03 13.54 8.41
N VAL A 111 12.10 13.63 7.62
CA VAL A 111 12.95 14.83 7.56
C VAL A 111 12.19 15.95 6.86
N THR A 112 12.04 17.10 7.52
CA THR A 112 11.29 18.27 7.03
C THR A 112 12.17 19.48 6.69
N SER A 113 13.43 19.45 7.13
CA SER A 113 14.47 20.40 6.69
C SER A 113 15.01 20.01 5.31
N PRO A 114 15.29 20.97 4.40
CA PRO A 114 15.86 20.67 3.08
C PRO A 114 17.10 19.76 3.11
N LYS A 115 17.92 19.92 4.14
CA LYS A 115 19.04 19.05 4.51
C LYS A 115 19.17 19.04 6.04
N ALA A 116 19.36 17.87 6.63
CA ALA A 116 19.58 17.66 8.06
C ALA A 116 20.87 16.86 8.28
N ARG A 117 21.30 16.74 9.55
CA ARG A 117 22.39 15.86 9.95
C ARG A 117 21.89 14.86 10.98
N ALA A 118 22.19 13.60 10.76
CA ALA A 118 22.07 12.53 11.73
C ALA A 118 23.45 12.26 12.34
N LEU A 119 23.49 12.10 13.65
CA LEU A 119 24.71 11.78 14.41
C LEU A 119 24.68 10.30 14.78
N ILE A 120 25.57 9.51 14.19
CA ILE A 120 25.81 8.12 14.61
C ILE A 120 26.82 8.17 15.75
N LEU A 121 26.49 7.48 16.85
CA LEU A 121 27.34 7.32 18.01
C LEU A 121 27.74 5.85 18.06
N ASP A 122 28.99 5.55 17.71
CA ASP A 122 29.54 4.20 17.79
C ASP A 122 30.95 4.21 18.41
N SER A 123 31.54 3.02 18.55
CA SER A 123 32.87 2.84 19.15
C SER A 123 34.01 3.48 18.35
N THR A 124 33.75 3.91 17.11
CA THR A 124 34.72 4.54 16.22
C THR A 124 34.61 6.08 16.21
N GLY A 125 33.61 6.64 16.90
CA GLY A 125 33.46 8.07 17.14
C GLY A 125 32.16 8.69 16.59
N ASP A 126 32.12 10.03 16.59
CA ASP A 126 30.96 10.81 16.16
C ASP A 126 30.91 10.96 14.63
N HIS A 127 30.06 10.18 13.96
CA HIS A 127 29.88 10.27 12.50
C HIS A 127 28.65 11.08 12.13
N LYS A 128 28.79 12.00 11.16
CA LYS A 128 27.69 12.86 10.70
C LYS A 128 27.23 12.47 9.30
N VAL A 129 26.02 11.92 9.21
CA VAL A 129 25.39 11.54 7.94
C VAL A 129 24.40 12.63 7.52
N SER A 130 24.45 13.05 6.25
CA SER A 130 23.47 13.98 5.72
C SER A 130 22.15 13.26 5.46
N LEU A 131 21.03 13.84 5.89
CA LEU A 131 19.70 13.42 5.49
C LEU A 131 19.03 14.51 4.66
N TYR A 132 18.11 14.14 3.78
CA TYR A 132 17.39 15.07 2.92
C TYR A 132 15.90 15.07 3.24
N ALA A 133 15.23 16.19 2.97
CA ALA A 133 13.79 16.29 3.13
C ALA A 133 13.05 15.13 2.45
N GLY A 134 12.11 14.52 3.16
CA GLY A 134 11.37 13.35 2.72
C GLY A 134 12.00 12.00 3.07
N THR A 135 13.24 11.95 3.59
CA THR A 135 13.80 10.72 4.20
C THR A 135 12.90 10.29 5.35
N ARG A 136 12.54 8.99 5.40
CA ARG A 136 11.67 8.41 6.43
C ARG A 136 12.42 7.29 7.12
N LEU A 137 12.46 7.32 8.45
CA LEU A 137 13.21 6.35 9.24
C LEU A 137 12.37 5.91 10.45
N PRO A 138 12.51 4.65 10.89
CA PRO A 138 11.94 4.17 12.15
C PRO A 138 12.40 5.03 13.32
N MET A 139 11.48 5.34 14.24
CA MET A 139 11.75 6.07 15.47
C MET A 139 11.74 5.10 16.64
N LEU A 140 12.88 4.98 17.31
CA LEU A 140 13.02 4.12 18.49
C LEU A 140 12.66 4.88 19.77
N GLU A 141 13.16 6.11 19.88
CA GLU A 141 12.99 6.93 21.08
C GLU A 141 12.96 8.41 20.72
N LYS A 142 12.30 9.19 21.58
CA LYS A 142 12.36 10.64 21.57
C LYS A 142 12.74 11.12 22.98
N ASN A 143 13.83 11.86 23.08
CA ASN A 143 14.27 12.52 24.30
C ASN A 143 14.67 13.98 24.03
N GLU A 144 15.22 14.66 25.03
CA GLU A 144 15.64 16.07 24.91
C GLU A 144 16.74 16.27 23.87
N LYS A 145 17.62 15.29 23.66
CA LYS A 145 18.73 15.36 22.71
C LYS A 145 18.24 15.21 21.26
N GLY A 146 17.13 14.49 21.05
CA GLY A 146 16.47 14.39 19.76
C GLY A 146 15.69 13.12 19.54
N PHE A 147 15.61 12.72 18.28
CA PHE A 147 14.96 11.49 17.84
C PHE A 147 16.03 10.45 17.55
N THR A 148 15.99 9.32 18.27
CA THR A 148 16.82 8.14 17.96
C THR A 148 16.13 7.38 16.84
N VAL A 149 16.83 7.20 15.72
CA VAL A 149 16.34 6.52 14.52
C VAL A 149 17.25 5.35 14.15
N GLN A 150 16.68 4.35 13.48
CA GLN A 150 17.43 3.22 12.95
C GLN A 150 17.68 3.42 11.44
N PHE A 151 18.91 3.19 11.00
CA PHE A 151 19.28 3.16 9.58
C PHE A 151 19.14 1.76 8.99
N PRO A 152 19.11 1.63 7.65
CA PRO A 152 19.00 0.33 6.96
C PRO A 152 20.13 -0.66 7.24
N ASP A 153 21.28 -0.19 7.74
CA ASP A 153 22.41 -1.01 8.15
C ASP A 153 22.35 -1.40 9.64
N ASN A 154 21.20 -1.16 10.31
CA ASN A 154 20.97 -1.33 11.74
C ASN A 154 21.77 -0.39 12.65
N SER A 155 22.51 0.58 12.11
CA SER A 155 23.11 1.62 12.92
C SER A 155 22.03 2.54 13.50
N PHE A 156 22.31 3.12 14.67
CA PHE A 156 21.43 4.10 15.30
C PHE A 156 21.99 5.50 15.12
N ALA A 157 21.11 6.46 14.87
CA ALA A 157 21.49 7.86 14.76
C ALA A 157 20.53 8.77 15.50
N ILE A 158 21.06 9.90 15.99
CA ILE A 158 20.26 10.96 16.61
C ILE A 158 20.02 12.08 15.60
N VAL A 159 18.75 12.48 15.44
CA VAL A 159 18.36 13.61 14.59
C VAL A 159 17.68 14.70 15.44
N LYS A 160 18.00 15.96 15.15
CA LYS A 160 17.48 17.11 15.91
C LYS A 160 15.97 17.28 15.72
N PRO A 161 15.21 17.63 16.78
CA PRO A 161 13.77 17.83 16.68
C PRO A 161 13.33 18.89 15.67
N ALA A 162 14.13 19.94 15.46
CA ALA A 162 13.83 21.01 14.51
C ALA A 162 13.85 20.55 13.04
N ASP A 163 14.52 19.44 12.74
CA ASP A 163 14.73 18.96 11.37
C ASP A 163 13.74 17.89 10.93
N VAL A 164 12.98 17.30 11.87
CA VAL A 164 12.10 16.16 11.62
C VAL A 164 10.70 16.39 12.16
N SER A 165 9.78 15.54 11.74
CA SER A 165 8.45 15.43 12.35
C SER A 165 8.08 13.96 12.42
N ILE A 166 7.34 13.58 13.45
CA ILE A 166 6.72 12.25 13.50
C ILE A 166 5.68 12.20 12.39
N ILE A 167 5.72 11.15 11.58
CA ILE A 167 4.68 10.87 10.59
C ILE A 167 3.42 10.51 11.38
N LYS A 168 2.44 11.42 11.36
CA LYS A 168 1.14 11.19 11.96
C LYS A 168 0.21 10.53 10.94
N PRO A 169 -0.75 9.70 11.37
CA PRO A 169 -1.89 9.31 10.54
C PRO A 169 -2.52 10.57 9.95
N PHE A 170 -2.94 10.50 8.70
CA PHE A 170 -3.32 11.67 7.92
C PHE A 170 -4.77 12.11 8.24
N THR A 171 -5.08 12.29 9.52
CA THR A 171 -6.34 12.92 9.93
C THR A 171 -6.38 14.41 9.56
N GLU A 172 -5.19 15.03 9.50
CA GLU A 172 -4.86 16.46 9.31
C GLU A 172 -4.45 16.90 7.90
N PHE A 173 -5.34 17.26 6.95
CA PHE A 173 -4.86 17.94 5.73
C PHE A 173 -4.67 19.45 5.91
N PHE A 174 -3.43 19.91 5.74
CA PHE A 174 -3.14 21.34 5.72
C PHE A 174 -2.47 21.76 4.40
N PRO A 175 -3.26 22.21 3.41
CA PRO A 175 -2.75 22.67 2.12
C PRO A 175 -1.66 23.75 2.28
N ASP A 176 -1.83 24.60 3.28
CA ASP A 176 -0.90 25.69 3.61
C ASP A 176 0.47 25.17 4.11
N LYS A 177 0.51 24.05 4.83
CA LYS A 177 1.78 23.46 5.30
C LYS A 177 2.60 22.91 4.13
N ILE A 178 1.97 22.33 3.12
CA ILE A 178 2.65 21.87 1.89
C ILE A 178 3.28 23.06 1.16
N ALA A 179 2.50 24.13 0.94
CA ALA A 179 3.01 25.35 0.32
C ALA A 179 4.18 25.97 1.11
N LYS A 180 4.08 26.02 2.44
CA LYS A 180 5.17 26.51 3.31
C LYS A 180 6.43 25.66 3.16
N SER A 181 6.26 24.34 3.07
CA SER A 181 7.38 23.41 2.94
C SER A 181 8.09 23.56 1.59
N ALA A 182 7.33 23.69 0.50
CA ALA A 182 7.91 23.93 -0.83
C ALA A 182 8.70 25.25 -0.91
N ARG A 183 8.26 26.30 -0.20
CA ARG A 183 9.00 27.58 -0.16
C ARG A 183 10.40 27.45 0.45
N ARG A 184 10.64 26.47 1.33
CA ARG A 184 11.97 26.25 1.95
C ARG A 184 13.05 25.88 0.94
N PHE A 185 12.68 25.42 -0.25
CA PHE A 185 13.62 25.07 -1.32
C PHE A 185 13.92 26.23 -2.27
N GLN A 186 13.37 27.43 -2.06
CA GLN A 186 13.68 28.58 -2.89
C GLN A 186 15.19 28.81 -2.95
N GLY A 187 15.73 28.97 -4.16
CA GLY A 187 17.17 29.11 -4.40
C GLY A 187 17.90 27.81 -4.75
N VAL A 188 17.33 26.63 -4.49
CA VAL A 188 17.93 25.35 -4.90
C VAL A 188 18.06 25.29 -6.42
N ARG A 189 19.23 24.88 -6.93
CA ARG A 189 19.49 24.81 -8.38
C ARG A 189 18.61 23.77 -9.06
N HIS A 190 18.23 24.02 -10.31
CA HIS A 190 17.47 23.04 -11.07
C HIS A 190 18.36 21.86 -11.48
N LEU A 191 17.88 20.65 -11.21
CA LEU A 191 18.45 19.39 -11.68
C LEU A 191 17.31 18.54 -12.23
N ALA A 192 17.33 18.23 -13.53
CA ALA A 192 16.33 17.36 -14.14
C ALA A 192 16.38 15.97 -13.51
N GLY A 193 15.27 15.50 -12.93
CA GLY A 193 15.22 14.25 -12.16
C GLY A 193 15.73 14.36 -10.71
N GLY A 194 16.11 15.55 -10.24
CA GLY A 194 16.54 15.76 -8.86
C GLY A 194 15.38 15.93 -7.89
N LEU A 195 15.58 15.50 -6.63
CA LEU A 195 14.58 15.58 -5.56
C LEU A 195 15.01 16.46 -4.37
N THR A 196 16.30 16.74 -4.19
CA THR A 196 16.81 17.25 -2.89
C THR A 196 17.31 18.69 -2.96
N ALA A 197 17.74 19.21 -1.80
CA ALA A 197 18.39 20.51 -1.69
C ALA A 197 19.72 20.61 -2.48
N GLN A 198 20.30 19.49 -2.93
CA GLN A 198 21.47 19.51 -3.83
C GLN A 198 21.08 19.89 -5.28
N GLY A 199 19.82 19.70 -5.64
CA GLY A 199 19.28 20.02 -6.95
C GLY A 199 17.95 19.34 -7.17
N MET A 200 16.98 20.05 -7.74
CA MET A 200 15.65 19.48 -7.98
C MET A 200 14.95 20.02 -9.23
N ASP A 201 14.08 19.20 -9.81
CA ASP A 201 13.14 19.65 -10.83
C ASP A 201 11.80 20.07 -10.21
N THR A 202 10.88 20.59 -11.03
CA THR A 202 9.55 20.99 -10.53
C THR A 202 8.80 19.81 -9.93
N TRP A 203 8.96 18.61 -10.48
CA TRP A 203 8.26 17.44 -9.95
C TRP A 203 8.85 17.02 -8.61
N GLY A 204 10.17 16.97 -8.48
CA GLY A 204 10.86 16.67 -7.23
C GLY A 204 10.51 17.64 -6.12
N LEU A 205 10.39 18.93 -6.46
CA LEU A 205 9.90 19.94 -5.52
C LEU A 205 8.49 19.63 -5.01
N ILE A 206 7.56 19.32 -5.92
CA ILE A 206 6.17 19.02 -5.55
C ILE A 206 6.12 17.71 -4.76
N SER A 207 6.82 16.66 -5.21
CA SER A 207 6.79 15.35 -4.57
C SER A 207 7.36 15.37 -3.17
N ILE A 208 8.50 16.03 -2.95
CA ILE A 208 9.07 16.19 -1.61
C ILE A 208 8.20 17.08 -0.72
N ALA A 209 7.62 18.15 -1.27
CA ALA A 209 6.70 19.01 -0.52
C ALA A 209 5.48 18.24 0.00
N TYR A 210 4.91 17.32 -0.79
CA TYR A 210 3.80 16.46 -0.37
C TYR A 210 4.28 15.31 0.54
N ARG A 211 5.41 14.69 0.22
CA ARG A 211 5.98 13.54 0.95
C ARG A 211 6.31 13.86 2.42
N MET A 212 6.76 15.08 2.70
CA MET A 212 6.98 15.57 4.08
C MET A 212 5.70 15.60 4.94
N HIS A 213 4.53 15.58 4.31
CA HIS A 213 3.22 15.54 4.99
C HIS A 213 2.54 14.18 4.83
N GLY A 214 3.31 13.13 4.51
CA GLY A 214 2.78 11.77 4.40
C GLY A 214 2.07 11.45 3.08
N ILE A 215 1.92 12.41 2.16
CA ILE A 215 1.12 12.22 0.95
C ILE A 215 2.02 11.78 -0.22
N PRO A 216 1.90 10.53 -0.74
CA PRO A 216 2.53 10.16 -2.00
C PRO A 216 1.78 10.83 -3.16
N ILE A 217 2.53 11.29 -4.16
CA ILE A 217 1.96 11.83 -5.39
C ILE A 217 2.58 11.15 -6.60
N GLU A 218 1.74 10.83 -7.58
CA GLU A 218 2.11 10.13 -8.80
C GLU A 218 2.66 11.11 -9.83
N ARG A 219 3.80 10.79 -10.44
CA ARG A 219 4.38 11.62 -11.52
C ARG A 219 3.55 11.59 -12.78
N ASP A 220 2.83 10.50 -13.01
CA ASP A 220 1.92 10.40 -14.13
C ASP A 220 0.77 11.39 -13.97
N ARG A 221 0.52 12.17 -15.03
CA ARG A 221 -0.46 13.25 -15.00
C ARG A 221 -1.88 12.70 -14.94
N SER A 222 -2.16 11.57 -15.58
CA SER A 222 -3.50 10.98 -15.60
C SER A 222 -3.85 10.42 -14.23
N ALA A 223 -2.92 9.70 -13.59
CA ALA A 223 -3.05 9.22 -12.22
C ALA A 223 -3.22 10.39 -11.22
N LEU A 224 -2.40 11.43 -11.34
CA LEU A 224 -2.51 12.63 -10.51
C LEU A 224 -3.87 13.34 -10.68
N MET A 225 -4.38 13.42 -11.91
CA MET A 225 -5.68 14.01 -12.19
C MET A 225 -6.84 13.16 -11.65
N ALA A 226 -6.71 11.82 -11.67
CA ALA A 226 -7.72 10.92 -11.10
C ALA A 226 -7.88 11.10 -9.58
N ARG A 227 -6.78 11.43 -8.86
CA ARG A 227 -6.79 11.73 -7.42
C ARG A 227 -7.04 13.20 -7.05
N ALA A 228 -7.34 14.07 -8.02
CA ALA A 228 -7.42 15.52 -7.77
C ALA A 228 -8.81 16.12 -8.05
N GLN A 229 -9.21 17.07 -7.21
CA GLN A 229 -10.25 18.02 -7.59
C GLN A 229 -9.69 19.04 -8.60
N VAL A 230 -10.31 19.13 -9.77
CA VAL A 230 -9.94 20.11 -10.81
C VAL A 230 -10.48 21.51 -10.46
N ILE A 231 -9.58 22.49 -10.39
CA ILE A 231 -9.86 23.89 -10.09
C ILE A 231 -9.71 24.74 -11.36
N LYS A 232 -10.81 24.98 -12.07
CA LYS A 232 -10.81 25.75 -13.33
C LYS A 232 -10.54 27.25 -13.15
N ARG A 233 -10.90 27.83 -12.00
CA ARG A 233 -10.82 29.29 -11.76
C ARG A 233 -9.65 29.63 -10.83
N LYS A 234 -8.72 30.50 -11.26
CA LYS A 234 -7.56 30.95 -10.44
C LYS A 234 -7.94 31.44 -9.05
N LYS A 235 -9.06 32.17 -8.92
CA LYS A 235 -9.57 32.70 -7.64
C LYS A 235 -9.93 31.60 -6.62
N ARG A 236 -10.15 30.36 -7.06
CA ARG A 236 -10.47 29.22 -6.19
C ARG A 236 -9.25 28.42 -5.75
N LEU A 237 -8.05 28.79 -6.21
CA LEU A 237 -6.81 28.12 -5.82
C LEU A 237 -6.50 28.38 -4.34
N ARG A 238 -6.07 27.33 -3.65
CA ARG A 238 -5.60 27.35 -2.26
C ARG A 238 -4.14 26.89 -2.23
N PRO A 239 -3.31 27.42 -1.32
CA PRO A 239 -1.91 26.99 -1.21
C PRO A 239 -1.83 25.45 -1.16
N GLY A 240 -0.80 24.86 -1.77
CA GLY A 240 -0.69 23.41 -1.92
C GLY A 240 -1.31 22.88 -3.22
N ASP A 241 -2.26 23.58 -3.86
CA ASP A 241 -2.77 23.17 -5.17
C ASP A 241 -1.62 23.12 -6.21
N ILE A 242 -1.60 22.09 -7.05
CA ILE A 242 -0.68 22.02 -8.19
C ILE A 242 -1.30 22.81 -9.34
N VAL A 243 -0.60 23.82 -9.84
CA VAL A 243 -1.07 24.62 -10.98
C VAL A 243 -0.49 24.10 -12.27
N LEU A 244 -1.34 23.97 -13.28
CA LEU A 244 -0.99 23.48 -14.60
C LEU A 244 -1.15 24.59 -15.64
N PHE A 245 -0.26 24.57 -16.63
CA PHE A 245 -0.21 25.51 -17.73
C PHE A 245 -0.06 24.76 -19.06
N GLN A 246 -0.14 25.49 -20.17
CA GLN A 246 0.17 24.94 -21.49
C GLN A 246 1.62 24.38 -21.55
N LYS A 247 1.97 23.68 -22.64
CA LYS A 247 3.32 23.09 -22.84
C LYS A 247 3.79 22.22 -21.67
N LYS A 248 2.86 21.46 -21.06
CA LYS A 248 3.11 20.55 -19.92
C LYS A 248 3.81 21.23 -18.73
N THR A 249 3.67 22.55 -18.59
CA THR A 249 4.27 23.30 -17.50
C THR A 249 3.43 23.21 -16.24
N MET A 250 4.08 23.11 -15.08
CA MET A 250 3.42 23.05 -13.78
C MET A 250 4.18 23.82 -12.69
N GLY A 251 3.58 23.91 -11.51
CA GLY A 251 4.20 24.36 -10.27
C GLY A 251 3.28 24.18 -9.08
N LEU A 252 3.74 24.52 -7.88
CA LEU A 252 2.94 24.44 -6.67
C LEU A 252 2.44 25.83 -6.28
N TYR A 253 1.12 26.02 -6.15
CA TYR A 253 0.53 27.26 -5.68
C TYR A 253 0.88 27.49 -4.22
N VAL A 254 1.33 28.71 -3.90
CA VAL A 254 1.82 29.10 -2.58
C VAL A 254 1.07 30.32 -2.03
N GLY A 255 -0.14 30.56 -2.52
CA GLY A 255 -1.03 31.62 -2.08
C GLY A 255 -0.77 32.98 -2.74
N ARG A 256 -1.77 33.87 -2.59
CA ARG A 256 -1.73 35.27 -3.06
C ARG A 256 -1.35 35.39 -4.54
N GLY A 257 -1.92 34.54 -5.40
CA GLY A 257 -1.65 34.58 -6.84
C GLY A 257 -0.25 34.12 -7.24
N ARG A 258 0.49 33.44 -6.36
CA ARG A 258 1.88 33.03 -6.61
C ARG A 258 2.03 31.51 -6.55
N PHE A 259 2.99 31.00 -7.31
CA PHE A 259 3.34 29.59 -7.33
C PHE A 259 4.87 29.41 -7.40
N VAL A 260 5.38 28.28 -6.97
CA VAL A 260 6.81 27.94 -6.98
C VAL A 260 7.08 26.80 -7.97
N ARG A 261 8.21 26.87 -8.67
CA ARG A 261 8.71 25.80 -9.56
C ARG A 261 10.22 25.88 -9.77
N ALA A 262 10.83 24.78 -10.23
CA ALA A 262 12.21 24.71 -10.67
C ALA A 262 12.28 24.26 -12.13
N ALA A 263 12.78 25.09 -13.04
CA ALA A 263 12.80 24.77 -14.47
C ALA A 263 13.94 25.45 -15.22
N GLY A 264 14.49 24.72 -16.21
CA GLY A 264 15.53 25.22 -17.11
C GLY A 264 16.86 25.46 -16.39
N LYS A 265 17.52 26.58 -16.66
CA LYS A 265 18.78 26.97 -16.00
C LYS A 265 18.56 27.73 -14.67
N ARG A 266 17.33 27.81 -14.18
CA ARG A 266 16.96 28.65 -13.02
C ARG A 266 16.79 27.81 -11.76
N SER A 267 17.10 28.39 -10.60
CA SER A 267 16.77 27.80 -9.31
C SER A 267 15.26 27.74 -9.06
N VAL A 268 14.85 27.03 -8.01
CA VAL A 268 13.50 27.10 -7.44
C VAL A 268 13.16 28.56 -7.16
N ARG A 269 12.13 29.08 -7.83
CA ARG A 269 11.70 30.49 -7.72
C ARG A 269 10.18 30.61 -7.66
N VAL A 270 9.74 31.71 -7.07
CA VAL A 270 8.33 32.08 -7.00
C VAL A 270 7.97 32.93 -8.22
N TYR A 271 6.85 32.60 -8.85
CA TYR A 271 6.29 33.25 -10.02
C TYR A 271 4.87 33.75 -9.72
N SER A 272 4.40 34.72 -10.50
CA SER A 272 3.03 35.23 -10.44
C SER A 272 2.13 34.52 -11.46
N LEU A 273 0.92 34.13 -11.05
CA LEU A 273 -0.14 33.63 -11.92
C LEU A 273 -0.77 34.72 -12.80
N TYR A 274 -0.46 36.00 -12.53
CA TYR A 274 -1.10 37.14 -13.16
C TYR A 274 -0.12 38.00 -13.98
N ARG A 275 1.13 37.57 -14.15
CA ARG A 275 2.15 38.29 -14.95
C ARG A 275 2.83 37.38 -15.97
N GLY A 276 3.25 37.98 -17.08
CA GLY A 276 4.00 37.32 -18.16
C GLY A 276 3.26 36.11 -18.73
N TRP A 277 4.02 35.13 -19.24
CA TRP A 277 3.47 33.94 -19.89
C TRP A 277 2.45 33.17 -19.03
N PHE A 278 2.61 33.15 -17.70
CA PHE A 278 1.72 32.43 -16.79
C PHE A 278 0.32 33.05 -16.64
N SER A 279 0.15 34.34 -16.99
CA SER A 279 -1.17 34.98 -16.92
C SER A 279 -2.14 34.43 -17.95
N THR A 280 -1.68 34.19 -19.18
CA THR A 280 -2.50 33.75 -20.31
C THR A 280 -2.49 32.23 -20.52
N ASN A 281 -1.52 31.50 -19.92
CA ASN A 281 -1.33 30.07 -20.19
C ASN A 281 -1.78 29.14 -19.06
N PHE A 282 -2.44 29.64 -18.02
CA PHE A 282 -3.01 28.80 -16.96
C PHE A 282 -4.14 27.93 -17.53
N THR A 283 -4.09 26.63 -17.25
CA THR A 283 -5.11 25.67 -17.71
C THR A 283 -6.04 25.32 -16.57
N GLN A 284 -5.50 24.81 -15.46
CA GLN A 284 -6.27 24.41 -14.28
C GLN A 284 -5.36 24.25 -13.06
N GLY A 285 -5.96 24.27 -11.87
CA GLY A 285 -5.34 23.76 -10.65
C GLY A 285 -5.79 22.32 -10.38
N LEU A 286 -4.94 21.57 -9.70
CA LEU A 286 -5.24 20.27 -9.13
C LEU A 286 -5.10 20.40 -7.62
N ARG A 287 -6.20 20.25 -6.91
CA ARG A 287 -6.17 20.11 -5.46
C ARG A 287 -6.17 18.63 -5.14
N ILE A 288 -5.08 18.15 -4.55
CA ILE A 288 -4.90 16.73 -4.22
C ILE A 288 -5.70 16.38 -2.95
N PHE A 289 -7.01 16.68 -2.90
CA PHE A 289 -7.91 16.35 -1.79
C PHE A 289 -9.14 15.68 -2.29
N ASP A 290 -9.43 14.50 -1.73
CA ASP A 290 -10.80 14.19 -1.30
C ASP A 290 -10.92 12.98 -0.33
N PRO A 291 -10.63 13.15 0.97
CA PRO A 291 -11.01 12.15 1.97
C PRO A 291 -12.51 11.84 1.90
N ASP A 292 -13.36 12.84 1.67
CA ASP A 292 -14.83 12.70 1.63
C ASP A 292 -15.36 12.00 0.36
N LYS A 293 -14.67 12.07 -0.79
CA LYS A 293 -15.01 11.23 -1.97
C LYS A 293 -14.44 9.82 -1.83
N TRP A 294 -13.28 9.65 -1.21
CA TRP A 294 -12.69 8.33 -1.08
C TRP A 294 -13.36 7.51 0.01
N ASP A 295 -13.73 8.12 1.14
CA ASP A 295 -14.50 7.49 2.23
C ASP A 295 -15.85 6.94 1.77
N LYS A 296 -16.31 7.28 0.56
CA LYS A 296 -17.52 6.74 -0.08
C LYS A 296 -17.26 5.71 -1.18
N LYS A 297 -16.02 5.54 -1.66
CA LYS A 297 -15.70 4.52 -2.67
C LYS A 297 -15.66 3.14 -2.03
N ILE A 298 -16.43 2.20 -2.54
CA ILE A 298 -16.25 0.80 -2.19
C ILE A 298 -14.86 0.31 -2.67
N PRO A 299 -14.24 -0.69 -2.01
CA PRO A 299 -12.90 -1.17 -2.36
C PRO A 299 -12.71 -1.52 -3.84
N GLY A 300 -13.70 -2.10 -4.51
CA GLY A 300 -13.63 -2.41 -5.95
C GLY A 300 -13.49 -1.19 -6.87
N ASN A 301 -13.70 0.02 -6.36
CA ASN A 301 -13.53 1.29 -7.08
C ASN A 301 -12.33 2.11 -6.57
N MET A 302 -11.54 1.55 -5.66
CA MET A 302 -10.33 2.17 -5.13
C MET A 302 -9.10 1.75 -5.93
N THR A 303 -8.19 2.68 -6.14
CA THR A 303 -6.83 2.40 -6.65
C THR A 303 -5.94 1.91 -5.50
N GLU A 304 -4.82 1.23 -5.82
CA GLU A 304 -3.83 0.83 -4.80
C GLU A 304 -3.37 2.00 -3.92
N ALA A 305 -3.17 3.18 -4.50
CA ALA A 305 -2.77 4.37 -3.75
C ALA A 305 -3.87 4.87 -2.80
N GLU A 306 -5.14 4.74 -3.18
CA GLU A 306 -6.29 5.04 -2.32
C GLU A 306 -6.41 4.01 -1.19
N ILE A 307 -6.19 2.73 -1.47
CA ILE A 307 -6.15 1.67 -0.44
C ILE A 307 -5.02 1.92 0.54
N LEU A 308 -3.80 2.14 0.05
CA LEU A 308 -2.62 2.47 0.85
C LEU A 308 -2.89 3.70 1.73
N TYR A 309 -3.48 4.75 1.15
CA TYR A 309 -3.86 5.94 1.89
C TYR A 309 -4.83 5.61 3.03
N THR A 310 -5.87 4.82 2.76
CA THR A 310 -6.87 4.42 3.75
C THR A 310 -6.28 3.53 4.85
N GLN A 311 -5.42 2.57 4.51
CA GLN A 311 -4.69 1.75 5.48
C GLN A 311 -3.87 2.63 6.44
N ASN A 312 -3.14 3.62 5.88
CA ASN A 312 -2.39 4.58 6.68
C ASN A 312 -3.28 5.47 7.56
N GLN A 313 -4.52 5.79 7.16
CA GLN A 313 -5.45 6.58 7.99
C GLN A 313 -5.82 5.86 9.29
N ILE A 314 -6.11 4.57 9.17
CA ILE A 314 -6.66 3.77 10.27
C ILE A 314 -5.60 2.94 10.98
N ALA A 315 -4.34 3.00 10.55
CA ALA A 315 -3.24 2.15 11.05
C ALA A 315 -3.10 2.17 12.57
N SER A 316 -3.31 3.33 13.21
CA SER A 316 -3.21 3.49 14.67
C SER A 316 -4.44 3.01 15.45
N ARG A 317 -5.53 2.64 14.78
CA ARG A 317 -6.72 2.11 15.45
C ARG A 317 -6.47 0.64 15.86
N PRO A 318 -7.10 0.16 16.95
CA PRO A 318 -7.15 -1.26 17.28
C PRO A 318 -7.58 -2.10 16.07
N LEU A 319 -7.02 -3.32 15.94
CA LEU A 319 -7.29 -4.18 14.78
C LEU A 319 -8.79 -4.38 14.52
N GLY A 320 -9.58 -4.59 15.59
CA GLY A 320 -11.03 -4.74 15.48
C GLY A 320 -11.73 -3.56 14.81
N GLU A 321 -11.39 -2.33 15.22
CA GLU A 321 -11.89 -1.10 14.61
C GLU A 321 -11.48 -0.97 13.14
N ARG A 322 -10.27 -1.44 12.78
CA ARG A 322 -9.82 -1.44 11.37
C ARG A 322 -10.61 -2.45 10.53
N ILE A 323 -10.92 -3.62 11.08
CA ILE A 323 -11.73 -4.65 10.41
C ILE A 323 -13.15 -4.11 10.19
N ALA A 324 -13.79 -3.57 11.24
CA ALA A 324 -15.12 -2.97 11.14
C ALA A 324 -15.15 -1.81 10.13
N TYR A 325 -14.12 -0.95 10.14
CA TYR A 325 -13.97 0.13 9.18
C TYR A 325 -13.95 -0.42 7.74
N TRP A 326 -13.09 -1.39 7.42
CA TRP A 326 -13.05 -1.95 6.07
C TRP A 326 -14.34 -2.66 5.69
N ALA A 327 -14.94 -3.43 6.62
CA ALA A 327 -16.23 -4.07 6.39
C ALA A 327 -17.33 -3.05 6.04
N HIS A 328 -17.37 -1.92 6.74
CA HIS A 328 -18.32 -0.83 6.47
C HIS A 328 -18.07 -0.18 5.10
N ARG A 329 -16.81 -0.09 4.65
CA ARG A 329 -16.47 0.46 3.33
C ARG A 329 -16.99 -0.41 2.18
N PHE A 330 -17.28 -1.69 2.42
CA PHE A 330 -17.94 -2.56 1.45
C PHE A 330 -19.45 -2.34 1.34
N ILE A 331 -20.10 -1.57 2.23
CA ILE A 331 -21.55 -1.32 2.14
C ILE A 331 -21.90 -0.76 0.75
N GLY A 332 -22.89 -1.38 0.10
CA GLY A 332 -23.29 -1.08 -1.28
C GLY A 332 -22.57 -1.90 -2.35
N THR A 333 -21.50 -2.64 -2.03
CA THR A 333 -20.88 -3.59 -2.98
C THR A 333 -21.87 -4.68 -3.35
N THR A 334 -21.91 -5.04 -4.63
CA THR A 334 -22.85 -6.02 -5.18
C THR A 334 -22.61 -7.40 -4.58
N TYR A 335 -23.69 -8.08 -4.17
CA TYR A 335 -23.63 -9.46 -3.72
C TYR A 335 -23.28 -10.40 -4.87
N ASP A 336 -22.37 -11.33 -4.63
CA ASP A 336 -22.04 -12.38 -5.58
C ASP A 336 -22.95 -13.61 -5.42
N PRO A 337 -23.82 -13.92 -6.40
CA PRO A 337 -24.68 -15.09 -6.34
C PRO A 337 -23.97 -16.39 -6.70
N ASP A 338 -22.73 -16.34 -7.18
CA ASP A 338 -21.96 -17.51 -7.54
C ASP A 338 -21.73 -18.42 -6.31
N PRO A 339 -22.12 -19.70 -6.36
CA PRO A 339 -21.84 -20.63 -5.27
C PRO A 339 -20.36 -20.78 -4.92
N LEU A 340 -19.45 -20.61 -5.89
CA LEU A 340 -18.00 -20.66 -5.68
C LEU A 340 -17.40 -19.30 -5.31
N GLY A 341 -18.06 -18.21 -5.67
CA GLY A 341 -17.52 -16.86 -5.62
C GLY A 341 -16.65 -16.51 -6.83
N LEU A 342 -16.70 -15.24 -7.24
CA LEU A 342 -16.03 -14.66 -8.40
C LEU A 342 -14.51 -14.80 -8.27
N TYR A 343 -13.98 -14.58 -7.08
CA TYR A 343 -12.57 -14.72 -6.76
C TYR A 343 -12.04 -16.13 -7.08
N VAL A 344 -12.82 -17.17 -6.76
CA VAL A 344 -12.48 -18.56 -7.09
C VAL A 344 -12.64 -18.82 -8.57
N ARG A 345 -13.78 -18.42 -9.16
CA ARG A 345 -14.06 -18.72 -10.58
C ARG A 345 -13.06 -18.08 -11.53
N THR A 346 -12.51 -16.93 -11.15
CA THR A 346 -11.54 -16.18 -11.97
C THR A 346 -10.10 -16.41 -11.55
N ASN A 347 -9.85 -17.31 -10.60
CA ASN A 347 -8.54 -17.53 -10.00
C ASN A 347 -7.85 -16.24 -9.52
N ARG A 348 -8.61 -15.26 -9.02
CA ARG A 348 -8.08 -13.98 -8.54
C ARG A 348 -8.07 -13.93 -7.03
N ILE A 349 -7.02 -13.38 -6.43
CA ILE A 349 -7.00 -13.09 -4.99
C ILE A 349 -7.86 -11.85 -4.66
N GLU A 350 -7.88 -10.87 -5.56
CA GLU A 350 -8.68 -9.65 -5.46
C GLU A 350 -9.79 -9.64 -6.53
N ALA A 351 -11.05 -9.63 -6.08
CA ALA A 351 -12.28 -9.55 -6.87
C ALA A 351 -13.32 -8.65 -6.17
N ASP A 352 -12.92 -7.45 -5.77
CA ASP A 352 -13.72 -6.53 -4.94
C ASP A 352 -14.98 -5.98 -5.63
N GLU A 353 -15.18 -6.24 -6.92
CA GLU A 353 -16.35 -5.84 -7.70
C GLU A 353 -17.66 -6.53 -7.25
N LYS A 354 -17.59 -7.76 -6.73
CA LYS A 354 -18.72 -8.52 -6.20
C LYS A 354 -18.26 -9.42 -5.07
N VAL A 355 -19.04 -9.47 -4.00
CA VAL A 355 -18.62 -10.17 -2.78
C VAL A 355 -19.70 -11.11 -2.26
N ASP A 356 -19.30 -12.31 -1.86
CA ASP A 356 -20.08 -13.14 -0.96
C ASP A 356 -19.67 -12.87 0.50
N CYS A 357 -20.29 -13.59 1.45
CA CYS A 357 -20.00 -13.39 2.87
C CYS A 357 -18.57 -13.78 3.28
N MET A 358 -17.96 -14.78 2.63
CA MET A 358 -16.59 -15.19 2.94
C MET A 358 -15.61 -14.17 2.39
N TYR A 359 -15.73 -13.81 1.10
CA TYR A 359 -14.87 -12.84 0.46
C TYR A 359 -14.94 -11.47 1.14
N HIS A 360 -16.14 -11.00 1.50
CA HIS A 360 -16.31 -9.76 2.26
C HIS A 360 -15.55 -9.80 3.59
N THR A 361 -15.63 -10.91 4.33
CA THR A 361 -14.89 -11.11 5.58
C THR A 361 -13.39 -11.18 5.31
N PHE A 362 -12.97 -11.95 4.31
CA PHE A 362 -11.57 -12.11 3.91
C PHE A 362 -10.91 -10.78 3.63
N ARG A 363 -11.47 -10.03 2.67
CA ARG A 363 -10.88 -8.77 2.22
C ARG A 363 -10.87 -7.72 3.33
N SER A 364 -11.92 -7.67 4.16
CA SER A 364 -11.98 -6.72 5.28
C SER A 364 -10.86 -6.97 6.30
N VAL A 365 -10.56 -8.24 6.61
CA VAL A 365 -9.48 -8.62 7.54
C VAL A 365 -8.10 -8.40 6.92
N GLU A 366 -7.91 -8.80 5.67
CA GLU A 366 -6.64 -8.62 4.95
C GLU A 366 -6.21 -7.17 4.87
N LEU A 367 -7.13 -6.28 4.47
CA LEU A 367 -6.87 -4.86 4.38
C LEU A 367 -6.61 -4.24 5.77
N ALA A 368 -7.28 -4.73 6.81
CA ALA A 368 -7.13 -4.27 8.19
C ALA A 368 -5.83 -4.75 8.87
N GLN A 369 -5.28 -5.88 8.44
CA GLN A 369 -4.04 -6.45 8.99
C GLN A 369 -2.77 -5.96 8.27
N SER A 370 -2.92 -5.15 7.23
CA SER A 370 -1.82 -4.80 6.33
C SER A 370 -1.52 -3.31 6.33
N ALA A 371 -0.24 -2.95 6.19
CA ALA A 371 0.24 -1.58 6.10
C ALA A 371 0.18 -1.02 4.66
N PHE A 372 0.20 -1.90 3.66
CA PHE A 372 0.12 -1.56 2.24
C PHE A 372 -0.63 -2.63 1.42
N PRO A 373 -1.05 -2.33 0.17
CA PRO A 373 -1.91 -3.23 -0.62
C PRO A 373 -1.28 -4.60 -0.93
N ALA A 374 0.02 -4.65 -1.24
CA ALA A 374 0.71 -5.90 -1.55
C ALA A 374 0.74 -6.86 -0.36
N GLU A 375 0.96 -6.36 0.86
CA GLU A 375 0.88 -7.18 2.08
C GLU A 375 -0.54 -7.77 2.26
N ALA A 376 -1.59 -7.05 1.88
CA ALA A 376 -2.97 -7.56 1.96
C ALA A 376 -3.20 -8.77 1.03
N ILE A 377 -2.48 -8.84 -0.10
CA ILE A 377 -2.48 -10.02 -0.97
C ILE A 377 -1.80 -11.20 -0.28
N GLU A 378 -0.63 -10.98 0.32
CA GLU A 378 0.10 -12.00 1.08
C GLU A 378 -0.72 -12.53 2.26
N LYS A 379 -1.39 -11.65 3.00
CA LYS A 379 -2.37 -12.04 4.03
C LYS A 379 -3.46 -12.92 3.44
N GLY A 380 -4.02 -12.57 2.29
CA GLY A 380 -5.04 -13.39 1.60
C GLY A 380 -4.54 -14.79 1.27
N LEU A 381 -3.33 -14.92 0.72
CA LEU A 381 -2.71 -16.22 0.44
C LEU A 381 -2.49 -17.04 1.72
N SER A 382 -2.20 -16.40 2.85
CA SER A 382 -2.03 -17.11 4.13
C SER A 382 -3.34 -17.48 4.83
N LEU A 383 -4.35 -16.62 4.75
CA LEU A 383 -5.58 -16.71 5.54
C LEU A 383 -6.67 -17.55 4.87
N ARG A 384 -6.74 -17.53 3.53
CA ARG A 384 -7.81 -18.18 2.77
C ARG A 384 -7.55 -19.65 2.46
N PHE A 385 -6.33 -20.13 2.67
CA PHE A 385 -5.87 -21.46 2.25
C PHE A 385 -5.57 -22.34 3.45
N ILE A 386 -5.73 -23.66 3.26
CA ILE A 386 -5.43 -24.66 4.30
C ILE A 386 -3.98 -24.48 4.78
N THR A 387 -3.06 -24.45 3.83
CA THR A 387 -1.63 -24.19 4.05
C THR A 387 -1.29 -22.75 3.64
N GLN A 388 -1.10 -22.52 2.34
CA GLN A 388 -0.68 -21.26 1.74
C GLN A 388 -1.11 -21.21 0.26
N GLY A 389 -1.66 -20.09 -0.18
CA GLY A 389 -1.97 -19.84 -1.58
C GLY A 389 -0.71 -19.52 -2.39
N LYS A 390 -0.72 -19.88 -3.68
CA LYS A 390 0.36 -19.65 -4.64
C LYS A 390 -0.14 -18.76 -5.77
N LEU A 391 0.67 -17.78 -6.16
CA LEU A 391 0.40 -16.93 -7.33
C LEU A 391 1.33 -17.30 -8.49
N GLU A 392 0.76 -17.44 -9.67
CA GLU A 392 1.44 -17.59 -10.96
C GLU A 392 0.79 -16.60 -11.94
N ASP A 393 1.60 -15.72 -12.54
CA ASP A 393 1.14 -14.67 -13.47
C ASP A 393 -0.03 -13.81 -12.96
N GLY A 394 -0.06 -13.55 -11.65
CA GLY A 394 -1.10 -12.76 -10.99
C GLY A 394 -2.42 -13.51 -10.72
N LEU A 395 -2.48 -14.79 -11.04
CA LEU A 395 -3.58 -15.69 -10.73
C LEU A 395 -3.19 -16.69 -9.65
N VAL A 396 -4.16 -17.15 -8.88
CA VAL A 396 -3.95 -18.19 -7.87
C VAL A 396 -3.89 -19.55 -8.56
N ALA A 397 -2.77 -20.26 -8.38
CA ALA A 397 -2.52 -21.54 -9.01
C ALA A 397 -3.18 -22.73 -8.30
N ASN A 398 -3.44 -22.62 -6.98
CA ASN A 398 -3.92 -23.72 -6.13
C ASN A 398 -5.25 -23.42 -5.40
N TYR A 399 -6.25 -22.88 -6.10
CA TYR A 399 -7.53 -22.51 -5.48
C TYR A 399 -8.35 -23.70 -4.95
N GLU A 400 -8.01 -24.92 -5.35
CA GLU A 400 -8.53 -26.17 -4.78
C GLU A 400 -8.12 -26.38 -3.32
N GLU A 401 -7.00 -25.79 -2.86
CA GLU A 401 -6.49 -25.88 -1.49
C GLU A 401 -7.05 -24.78 -0.55
N ARG A 402 -8.05 -24.03 -1.01
CA ARG A 402 -8.71 -22.96 -0.24
C ARG A 402 -9.68 -23.50 0.83
N TYR A 403 -10.05 -22.63 1.76
CA TYR A 403 -11.25 -22.80 2.59
C TYR A 403 -12.52 -22.72 1.74
N GLN A 404 -13.30 -23.80 1.76
CA GLN A 404 -14.50 -23.93 0.95
C GLN A 404 -15.73 -23.41 1.69
N TYR A 405 -15.75 -23.53 3.02
CA TYR A 405 -16.88 -23.15 3.86
C TYR A 405 -16.44 -22.32 5.07
N GLY A 406 -17.39 -21.58 5.67
CA GLY A 406 -17.11 -20.75 6.84
C GLY A 406 -16.64 -21.56 8.05
N GLU A 407 -17.01 -22.83 8.17
CA GLU A 407 -16.46 -23.72 9.18
C GLU A 407 -14.95 -23.97 9.02
N ASP A 408 -14.41 -23.96 7.81
CA ASP A 408 -12.97 -24.14 7.61
C ASP A 408 -12.21 -22.96 8.23
N MET A 409 -12.76 -21.75 8.10
CA MET A 409 -12.23 -20.55 8.73
C MET A 409 -12.27 -20.65 10.26
N THR A 410 -13.45 -20.89 10.86
CA THR A 410 -13.60 -20.83 12.33
C THR A 410 -12.74 -21.86 13.06
N PHE A 411 -12.41 -22.98 12.41
CA PHE A 411 -11.65 -24.07 13.04
C PHE A 411 -10.18 -24.13 12.63
N SER A 412 -9.74 -23.29 11.70
CA SER A 412 -8.34 -23.22 11.27
C SER A 412 -7.36 -22.68 12.31
N GLY A 413 -7.85 -21.89 13.28
CA GLY A 413 -7.01 -21.11 14.19
C GLY A 413 -6.40 -19.85 13.56
N LYS A 414 -6.66 -19.57 12.27
CA LYS A 414 -6.11 -18.39 11.57
C LYS A 414 -6.95 -17.11 11.76
N TRP A 415 -8.21 -17.24 12.17
CA TRP A 415 -9.21 -16.15 12.17
C TRP A 415 -9.48 -15.54 13.56
N GLY A 416 -8.52 -15.65 14.48
CA GLY A 416 -8.60 -15.08 15.82
C GLY A 416 -9.07 -16.06 16.90
N ALA A 417 -9.30 -15.53 18.10
CA ALA A 417 -9.72 -16.33 19.26
C ALA A 417 -11.22 -16.61 19.24
N ASN A 418 -11.61 -17.86 19.52
CA ASN A 418 -13.01 -18.23 19.66
C ASN A 418 -13.55 -17.83 21.05
N ILE A 419 -14.31 -16.73 21.10
CA ILE A 419 -14.87 -16.14 22.34
C ILE A 419 -16.29 -16.63 22.67
N THR A 420 -16.82 -17.63 21.96
CA THR A 420 -18.23 -18.04 22.06
C THR A 420 -18.67 -18.35 23.50
N ARG A 421 -17.80 -18.99 24.29
CA ARG A 421 -18.09 -19.36 25.69
C ARG A 421 -17.98 -18.18 26.66
N ASP A 422 -17.21 -17.16 26.29
CA ASP A 422 -16.95 -15.99 27.13
C ASP A 422 -18.12 -15.00 27.03
N LEU A 423 -18.86 -15.07 25.93
CA LEU A 423 -20.02 -14.23 25.66
C LEU A 423 -21.25 -14.64 26.48
N GLY A 424 -21.59 -15.94 26.54
CA GLY A 424 -22.82 -16.42 27.21
C GLY A 424 -22.93 -17.94 27.31
N LYS A 425 -24.12 -18.43 27.71
CA LYS A 425 -24.36 -19.87 27.86
C LYS A 425 -24.48 -20.53 26.48
N THR A 426 -23.66 -21.54 26.23
CA THR A 426 -23.64 -22.23 24.92
C THR A 426 -24.49 -23.50 24.90
N ARG A 427 -25.03 -23.87 23.74
CA ARG A 427 -25.68 -25.15 23.46
C ARG A 427 -24.86 -25.97 22.45
N LYS A 428 -24.82 -27.30 22.61
CA LYS A 428 -24.29 -28.21 21.58
C LYS A 428 -25.39 -28.59 20.58
N ILE A 429 -25.08 -28.58 19.30
CA ILE A 429 -25.93 -29.09 18.22
C ILE A 429 -25.15 -30.11 17.37
N GLU A 430 -25.84 -30.85 16.50
CA GLU A 430 -25.18 -31.75 15.56
C GLU A 430 -24.19 -31.00 14.66
N GLY A 431 -22.99 -31.57 14.52
CA GLY A 431 -22.01 -31.14 13.55
C GLY A 431 -22.24 -31.80 12.18
N SER A 432 -21.24 -31.69 11.32
CA SER A 432 -21.14 -32.33 10.01
C SER A 432 -19.70 -32.18 9.50
N ARG A 433 -19.37 -32.75 8.34
CA ARG A 433 -18.05 -32.61 7.69
C ARG A 433 -16.88 -32.97 8.63
N GLY A 434 -16.97 -34.13 9.27
CA GLY A 434 -15.93 -34.64 10.18
C GLY A 434 -16.02 -34.08 11.61
N ARG A 435 -17.16 -33.49 12.00
CA ARG A 435 -17.40 -33.00 13.36
C ARG A 435 -18.69 -33.57 13.92
N ASP A 436 -18.62 -34.19 15.10
CA ASP A 436 -19.78 -34.80 15.73
C ASP A 436 -20.75 -33.75 16.29
N LYS A 437 -20.22 -32.76 17.02
CA LYS A 437 -21.01 -31.68 17.64
C LYS A 437 -20.31 -30.34 17.49
N VAL A 438 -21.09 -29.28 17.37
CA VAL A 438 -20.60 -27.90 17.46
C VAL A 438 -21.32 -27.13 18.55
N ARG A 439 -20.59 -26.21 19.22
CA ARG A 439 -21.16 -25.33 20.23
C ARG A 439 -21.58 -24.02 19.60
N ILE A 440 -22.75 -23.54 19.99
CA ILE A 440 -23.32 -22.27 19.52
C ILE A 440 -23.86 -21.46 20.70
N LEU A 441 -23.98 -20.15 20.51
CA LEU A 441 -24.86 -19.32 21.34
C LEU A 441 -26.29 -19.44 20.81
N PRO A 442 -27.26 -19.84 21.64
CA PRO A 442 -28.66 -19.92 21.22
C PRO A 442 -29.26 -18.51 21.06
N LYS A 443 -30.37 -18.39 20.33
CA LYS A 443 -30.99 -17.11 19.95
C LYS A 443 -31.31 -16.24 21.16
N GLU A 444 -31.76 -16.86 22.25
CA GLU A 444 -32.14 -16.17 23.49
C GLU A 444 -30.94 -15.49 24.15
N GLU A 445 -29.75 -16.10 24.07
CA GLU A 445 -28.51 -15.53 24.60
C GLU A 445 -28.01 -14.39 23.71
N LEU A 446 -28.16 -14.49 22.39
CA LEU A 446 -27.79 -13.41 21.46
C LEU A 446 -28.64 -12.15 21.68
N LEU A 447 -29.93 -12.31 22.00
CA LEU A 447 -30.84 -11.19 22.31
C LEU A 447 -30.56 -10.54 23.68
N ALA A 448 -29.74 -11.15 24.54
CA ALA A 448 -29.43 -10.60 25.85
C ALA A 448 -28.53 -9.36 25.76
N GLU A 449 -28.97 -8.25 26.36
CA GLU A 449 -28.21 -6.99 26.41
C GLU A 449 -26.81 -7.17 27.02
N LYS A 450 -26.69 -8.05 28.03
CA LYS A 450 -25.41 -8.39 28.67
C LYS A 450 -24.40 -9.00 27.68
N LEU A 451 -24.87 -9.81 26.71
CA LEU A 451 -24.01 -10.38 25.68
C LEU A 451 -23.63 -9.30 24.67
N GLN A 452 -24.62 -8.52 24.21
CA GLN A 452 -24.41 -7.46 23.22
C GLN A 452 -23.40 -6.41 23.68
N LYS A 453 -23.38 -6.05 24.97
CA LYS A 453 -22.37 -5.15 25.57
C LYS A 453 -20.93 -5.69 25.54
N LYS A 454 -20.72 -6.98 25.31
CA LYS A 454 -19.39 -7.61 25.22
C LYS A 454 -18.84 -7.64 23.79
N LEU A 455 -19.70 -7.45 22.79
CA LEU A 455 -19.29 -7.44 21.39
C LEU A 455 -18.39 -6.23 21.11
N LYS A 456 -17.43 -6.42 20.22
CA LYS A 456 -16.46 -5.40 19.85
C LYS A 456 -16.40 -5.25 18.33
N ASP A 457 -15.94 -4.09 17.87
CA ASP A 457 -15.66 -3.88 16.46
C ASP A 457 -14.75 -4.97 15.93
N GLY A 458 -15.10 -5.50 14.75
CA GLY A 458 -14.31 -6.51 14.07
C GLY A 458 -14.50 -7.95 14.56
N ASP A 459 -15.33 -8.19 15.58
CA ASP A 459 -15.76 -9.55 15.90
C ASP A 459 -16.44 -10.19 14.68
N ILE A 460 -16.06 -11.42 14.34
CA ILE A 460 -16.63 -12.17 13.21
C ILE A 460 -17.66 -13.15 13.76
N ILE A 461 -18.89 -13.07 13.25
CA ILE A 461 -19.97 -13.97 13.64
C ILE A 461 -20.14 -15.04 12.55
N TYR A 462 -20.04 -16.29 12.98
CA TYR A 462 -20.29 -17.46 12.16
C TYR A 462 -21.73 -17.94 12.41
N TRP A 463 -22.64 -17.64 11.50
CA TRP A 463 -24.06 -17.98 11.64
C TRP A 463 -24.28 -19.44 11.30
N VAL A 464 -24.59 -20.22 12.34
CA VAL A 464 -24.72 -21.67 12.23
C VAL A 464 -26.10 -22.07 11.72
N LYS A 465 -26.11 -22.93 10.71
CA LYS A 465 -27.33 -23.46 10.11
C LYS A 465 -27.91 -24.56 11.00
N ASP A 466 -29.23 -24.49 11.19
CA ASP A 466 -30.02 -25.55 11.81
C ASP A 466 -29.69 -26.89 11.13
N PRO A 467 -29.27 -27.93 11.89
CA PRO A 467 -28.98 -29.25 11.35
C PRO A 467 -30.06 -29.78 10.40
N ALA A 468 -31.34 -29.54 10.71
CA ALA A 468 -32.46 -30.00 9.88
C ALA A 468 -32.59 -29.29 8.53
N LYS A 469 -31.92 -28.14 8.34
CA LYS A 469 -31.99 -27.31 7.12
C LYS A 469 -30.73 -27.40 6.24
N ARG A 470 -29.72 -28.18 6.65
CA ARG A 470 -28.46 -28.35 5.89
C ARG A 470 -28.71 -29.15 4.63
N ILE A 471 -28.11 -28.72 3.52
CA ILE A 471 -28.30 -29.40 2.21
C ILE A 471 -27.03 -30.14 1.82
N VAL A 472 -25.86 -29.51 2.01
CA VAL A 472 -24.54 -30.09 1.69
C VAL A 472 -23.71 -30.31 2.95
N GLY A 473 -24.40 -30.44 4.10
CA GLY A 473 -23.78 -30.60 5.41
C GLY A 473 -23.00 -29.37 5.88
N GLU A 474 -23.25 -28.19 5.32
CA GLU A 474 -22.60 -26.94 5.72
C GLU A 474 -23.02 -26.54 7.14
N ILE A 475 -22.05 -26.32 8.02
CA ILE A 475 -22.32 -25.90 9.40
C ILE A 475 -22.56 -24.39 9.44
N VAL A 476 -21.66 -23.61 8.85
CA VAL A 476 -21.77 -22.15 8.80
C VAL A 476 -22.49 -21.77 7.52
N GLY A 477 -23.69 -21.18 7.67
CA GLY A 477 -24.50 -20.75 6.53
C GLY A 477 -24.20 -19.33 6.07
N HIS A 478 -23.70 -18.48 6.96
CA HIS A 478 -23.45 -17.06 6.68
C HIS A 478 -22.39 -16.48 7.63
N LEU A 479 -21.74 -15.38 7.22
CA LEU A 479 -20.80 -14.63 8.05
C LEU A 479 -21.16 -13.16 8.10
N SER A 480 -20.83 -12.50 9.22
CA SER A 480 -20.92 -11.06 9.36
C SER A 480 -19.82 -10.51 10.25
N VAL A 481 -19.51 -9.22 10.07
CA VAL A 481 -18.57 -8.47 10.91
C VAL A 481 -19.36 -7.54 11.83
N VAL A 482 -19.01 -7.52 13.11
CA VAL A 482 -19.60 -6.59 14.09
C VAL A 482 -19.04 -5.19 13.89
N HIS A 483 -19.94 -4.21 13.96
CA HIS A 483 -19.62 -2.79 14.06
C HIS A 483 -20.38 -2.16 15.24
N ILE A 484 -19.68 -1.46 16.11
CA ILE A 484 -20.25 -0.80 17.30
C ILE A 484 -20.53 0.67 16.94
N ASN A 485 -21.78 0.94 16.59
CA ASN A 485 -22.22 2.30 16.26
C ASN A 485 -22.90 2.94 17.48
N ALA A 486 -22.30 4.00 18.02
CA ALA A 486 -22.81 4.72 19.19
C ALA A 486 -23.20 3.79 20.36
N ASN A 487 -22.29 2.86 20.71
CA ASN A 487 -22.46 1.80 21.72
C ASN A 487 -23.56 0.76 21.42
N THR A 488 -24.10 0.75 20.20
CA THR A 488 -25.11 -0.22 19.75
C THR A 488 -24.51 -1.16 18.70
N PRO A 489 -24.51 -2.49 18.93
CA PRO A 489 -23.94 -3.42 17.98
C PRO A 489 -24.80 -3.53 16.73
N HIS A 490 -24.13 -3.46 15.60
CA HIS A 490 -24.64 -3.72 14.26
C HIS A 490 -23.85 -4.87 13.63
N VAL A 491 -24.41 -5.47 12.59
CA VAL A 491 -23.72 -6.46 11.77
C VAL A 491 -23.66 -5.97 10.33
N ILE A 492 -22.46 -6.04 9.77
CA ILE A 492 -22.21 -5.75 8.37
C ILE A 492 -22.04 -7.07 7.65
N HIS A 493 -22.85 -7.28 6.61
CA HIS A 493 -22.91 -8.58 5.95
C HIS A 493 -23.30 -8.46 4.48
N ALA A 494 -22.77 -9.37 3.65
CA ALA A 494 -23.13 -9.49 2.24
C ALA A 494 -24.53 -10.13 2.11
N ALA A 495 -25.56 -9.33 1.85
CA ALA A 495 -26.94 -9.79 1.80
C ALA A 495 -27.41 -10.02 0.36
N GLY A 496 -27.86 -11.23 0.03
CA GLY A 496 -28.44 -11.54 -1.27
C GLY A 496 -29.05 -12.93 -1.32
N ARG A 497 -29.83 -13.22 -2.37
CA ARG A 497 -30.40 -14.57 -2.59
C ARG A 497 -29.61 -15.27 -3.68
N LYS A 498 -29.20 -16.52 -3.44
CA LYS A 498 -28.59 -17.38 -4.48
C LYS A 498 -29.63 -18.00 -5.45
N LYS A 499 -30.93 -17.93 -5.12
CA LYS A 499 -32.01 -18.47 -5.97
C LYS A 499 -32.50 -17.45 -7.00
N LYS A 500 -32.60 -17.89 -8.26
CA LYS A 500 -33.26 -17.15 -9.35
C LYS A 500 -34.74 -16.94 -9.00
N ASN A 501 -35.27 -15.77 -9.32
CA ASN A 501 -36.71 -15.52 -9.33
C ASN A 501 -37.37 -16.24 -10.51
N TRP A 502 -38.70 -16.20 -10.60
CA TRP A 502 -39.48 -16.83 -11.68
C TRP A 502 -39.07 -16.37 -13.09
N GLN A 503 -38.44 -15.20 -13.22
CA GLN A 503 -37.96 -14.61 -14.47
C GLN A 503 -36.50 -15.03 -14.80
N GLY A 504 -35.92 -15.96 -14.06
CA GLY A 504 -34.55 -16.45 -14.29
C GLY A 504 -33.44 -15.48 -13.86
N THR A 505 -33.78 -14.34 -13.26
CA THR A 505 -32.84 -13.36 -12.72
C THR A 505 -32.59 -13.62 -11.24
N VAL A 506 -31.33 -13.57 -10.81
CA VAL A 506 -31.02 -13.65 -9.38
C VAL A 506 -31.46 -12.34 -8.73
N ASN A 507 -32.26 -12.38 -7.66
CA ASN A 507 -32.57 -11.18 -6.89
C ASN A 507 -31.25 -10.61 -6.37
N GLY A 508 -30.82 -9.51 -6.98
CA GLY A 508 -29.61 -8.79 -6.63
C GLY A 508 -29.58 -8.46 -5.14
N GLY A 509 -28.37 -8.41 -4.60
CA GLY A 509 -28.12 -8.10 -3.21
C GLY A 509 -26.95 -7.14 -3.10
N VAL A 510 -26.73 -6.62 -1.89
CA VAL A 510 -25.58 -5.76 -1.57
C VAL A 510 -25.09 -6.07 -0.16
N VAL A 511 -23.83 -5.69 0.11
CA VAL A 511 -23.38 -5.57 1.49
C VAL A 511 -24.16 -4.45 2.17
N LYS A 512 -24.67 -4.71 3.36
CA LYS A 512 -25.42 -3.74 4.17
C LYS A 512 -25.08 -3.87 5.64
N GLU A 513 -25.36 -2.81 6.38
CA GLU A 513 -25.34 -2.78 7.83
C GLU A 513 -26.77 -2.80 8.36
N ILE A 514 -26.98 -3.56 9.44
CA ILE A 514 -28.26 -3.70 10.12
C ILE A 514 -28.03 -3.83 11.63
N PRO A 515 -28.96 -3.38 12.47
CA PRO A 515 -28.86 -3.60 13.91
C PRO A 515 -28.73 -5.09 14.25
N PHE A 516 -27.88 -5.42 15.22
CA PHE A 516 -27.63 -6.81 15.60
C PHE A 516 -28.91 -7.52 16.03
N THR A 517 -29.77 -6.84 16.81
CA THR A 517 -31.07 -7.38 17.26
C THR A 517 -31.98 -7.76 16.10
N ASP A 518 -32.04 -6.92 15.08
CA ASP A 518 -32.92 -7.11 13.91
C ASP A 518 -32.46 -8.29 13.06
N TYR A 519 -31.15 -8.58 13.04
CA TYR A 519 -30.63 -9.74 12.35
C TYR A 519 -30.86 -11.06 13.09
N VAL A 520 -30.87 -11.01 14.43
CA VAL A 520 -31.10 -12.19 15.28
C VAL A 520 -32.58 -12.60 15.29
N GLN A 521 -33.49 -11.62 15.18
CA GLN A 521 -34.94 -11.82 15.10
C GLN A 521 -35.34 -12.56 13.82
#